data_AF-A0A3M0LAA7-F1
#
_entry.id   AF-A0A3M0LAA7-F1
#
_cell.length_a   1.000
_cell.length_b   1.000
_cell.length_c   1.000
_cell.angle_alpha   90.00
_cell.angle_beta   90.00
_cell.angle_gamma   90.00
#
_symmetry.space_group_name_H-M   'P 1'
#
loop_
_entity.id
_entity.type
_entity.pdbx_description
1 polymer ?
#
loop_
_entity_poly.entity_id
_entity_poly.type
_entity_poly.pdbx_seq_one_letter_code
_entity_poly.pdbx_strand_id
1 'polypeptide(L)'
;MKRDETEETVLDMAKKLQTYADAVHGPTHARIAALETQVQGLADKMEENHKELKEDILQISAVQVEEQQVLIATSTVHRRQYRTTRDAVIPIHKMIRELESQGVVSKTHSPFNSPIWPVRNSDGEWRLTVDYRALNEVTPPLSAAVPDMLELQYELESKAAKWYATIDIANAFFSIPLAAECRPQFAFTWRGMQYA
;
A
#
# COMPACT_ATOMS: atom_id res chain seq x y z
N MET A 1 -75.28 2.68 -16.27
CA MET A 1 -73.92 2.43 -16.80
C MET A 1 -73.54 1.02 -16.35
N LYS A 2 -73.79 0.00 -17.19
CA LYS A 2 -73.45 -1.39 -16.86
C LYS A 2 -71.95 -1.53 -17.09
N ARG A 3 -71.17 -1.91 -16.08
CA ARG A 3 -69.78 -2.32 -16.28
C ARG A 3 -69.80 -3.53 -17.20
N ASP A 4 -68.96 -3.51 -18.21
CA ASP A 4 -68.91 -4.53 -19.26
C ASP A 4 -68.37 -5.83 -18.62
N GLU A 5 -69.12 -6.94 -18.69
CA GLU A 5 -68.76 -8.21 -18.03
C GLU A 5 -67.39 -8.75 -18.50
N THR A 6 -66.97 -8.33 -19.70
CA THR A 6 -65.65 -8.53 -20.31
C THR A 6 -64.52 -7.79 -19.57
N GLU A 7 -64.75 -6.57 -19.07
CA GLU A 7 -63.76 -5.85 -18.25
C GLU A 7 -63.53 -6.56 -16.91
N GLU A 8 -64.59 -7.12 -16.33
CA GLU A 8 -64.53 -7.85 -15.05
C GLU A 8 -63.79 -9.18 -15.19
N THR A 9 -63.96 -9.90 -16.31
CA THR A 9 -63.23 -11.15 -16.60
C THR A 9 -61.75 -10.90 -16.89
N VAL A 10 -61.42 -9.84 -17.64
CA VAL A 10 -60.03 -9.44 -17.89
C VAL A 10 -59.33 -9.07 -16.59
N LEU A 11 -60.03 -8.36 -15.69
CA LEU A 11 -59.51 -8.00 -14.38
C LEU A 11 -59.27 -9.23 -13.48
N ASP A 12 -60.13 -10.24 -13.54
CA ASP A 12 -59.95 -11.51 -12.81
C ASP A 12 -58.76 -12.31 -13.34
N MET A 13 -58.59 -12.41 -14.66
CA MET A 13 -57.42 -13.05 -15.27
C MET A 13 -56.12 -12.32 -14.93
N ALA A 14 -56.12 -10.99 -14.96
CA ALA A 14 -54.96 -10.18 -14.56
C ALA A 14 -54.57 -10.43 -13.09
N LYS A 15 -55.57 -10.47 -12.19
CA LYS A 15 -55.33 -10.82 -10.78
C LYS A 15 -54.76 -12.22 -10.62
N LYS A 16 -55.28 -13.23 -11.32
CA LYS A 16 -54.76 -14.61 -11.26
C LYS A 16 -53.32 -14.73 -11.76
N LEU A 17 -52.99 -14.03 -12.85
CA LEU A 17 -51.62 -13.98 -13.37
C LEU A 17 -50.67 -13.28 -12.40
N GLN A 18 -51.12 -12.20 -11.75
CA GLN A 18 -50.36 -11.52 -10.71
C GLN A 18 -50.12 -12.43 -9.51
N THR A 19 -51.15 -13.10 -8.98
CA THR A 19 -51.03 -14.04 -7.86
C THR A 19 -50.10 -15.21 -8.19
N TYR A 20 -50.14 -15.72 -9.43
CA TYR A 20 -49.22 -16.75 -9.90
C TYR A 20 -47.78 -16.23 -9.97
N ALA A 21 -47.56 -15.04 -10.53
CA ALA A 21 -46.24 -14.42 -10.59
C ALA A 21 -45.67 -14.17 -9.18
N ASP A 22 -46.48 -13.67 -8.24
CA ASP A 22 -46.08 -13.43 -6.86
C ASP A 22 -45.77 -14.73 -6.11
N ALA A 23 -46.54 -15.81 -6.34
CA ALA A 23 -46.29 -17.11 -5.73
C ALA A 23 -45.01 -17.79 -6.27
N VAL A 24 -44.72 -17.61 -7.56
CA VAL A 24 -43.55 -18.23 -8.21
C VAL A 24 -42.27 -17.42 -7.98
N HIS A 25 -42.33 -16.09 -8.07
CA HIS A 25 -41.16 -15.23 -8.00
C HIS A 25 -40.97 -14.54 -6.64
N GLY A 26 -42.03 -14.39 -5.83
CA GLY A 26 -41.97 -13.76 -4.51
C GLY A 26 -40.94 -14.38 -3.56
N PRO A 27 -40.85 -15.72 -3.42
CA PRO A 27 -39.83 -16.36 -2.57
C PRO A 27 -38.40 -16.09 -3.05
N THR A 28 -38.18 -16.01 -4.37
CA THR A 28 -36.88 -15.70 -4.95
C THR A 28 -36.50 -14.23 -4.71
N HIS A 29 -37.44 -13.31 -4.92
CA HIS A 29 -37.23 -11.88 -4.61
C HIS A 29 -36.94 -11.65 -3.12
N ALA A 30 -37.64 -12.35 -2.22
CA ALA A 30 -37.38 -12.27 -0.78
C ALA A 30 -35.97 -12.77 -0.42
N ARG A 31 -35.49 -13.84 -1.07
CA ARG A 31 -34.12 -14.35 -0.87
C ARG A 31 -33.05 -13.39 -1.40
N ILE A 32 -33.29 -12.77 -2.56
CA ILE A 32 -32.40 -11.76 -3.13
C ILE A 32 -32.32 -10.54 -2.19
N ALA A 33 -33.47 -10.01 -1.75
CA ALA A 33 -33.51 -8.86 -0.84
C ALA A 33 -32.81 -9.14 0.50
N ALA A 34 -32.96 -10.37 1.04
CA ALA A 34 -32.27 -10.79 2.25
C ALA A 34 -30.74 -10.87 2.05
N LEU A 35 -30.27 -11.36 0.91
CA LEU A 35 -28.85 -11.39 0.55
C LEU A 35 -28.29 -9.99 0.33
N GLU A 36 -29.01 -9.12 -0.36
CA GLU A 36 -28.63 -7.71 -0.56
C GLU A 36 -28.46 -6.98 0.77
N THR A 37 -29.40 -7.20 1.71
CA THR A 37 -29.32 -6.64 3.07
C THR A 37 -28.09 -7.17 3.83
N GLN A 38 -27.76 -8.46 3.70
CA GLN A 38 -26.56 -9.03 4.30
C GLN A 38 -25.27 -8.49 3.70
N VAL A 39 -25.22 -8.32 2.38
CA VAL A 39 -24.07 -7.74 1.67
C VAL A 39 -23.88 -6.28 2.07
N GLN A 40 -24.96 -5.51 2.16
CA GLN A 40 -24.91 -4.13 2.61
C GLN A 40 -24.38 -4.03 4.05
N GLY A 41 -24.90 -4.86 4.97
CA GLY A 41 -24.40 -4.88 6.34
C GLY A 41 -22.94 -5.33 6.48
N LEU A 42 -22.42 -6.12 5.53
CA LEU A 42 -20.99 -6.43 5.45
C LEU A 42 -20.18 -5.23 4.95
N ALA A 43 -20.67 -4.53 3.92
CA ALA A 43 -20.03 -3.33 3.39
C ALA A 43 -19.94 -2.22 4.45
N ASP A 44 -21.00 -2.01 5.22
CA ASP A 44 -21.02 -1.01 6.29
C ASP A 44 -20.00 -1.33 7.38
N LYS A 45 -19.86 -2.61 7.77
CA LYS A 45 -18.83 -3.07 8.72
C LYS A 45 -17.42 -2.92 8.18
N MET A 46 -17.21 -3.16 6.89
CA MET A 46 -15.91 -2.93 6.27
C MET A 46 -15.53 -1.44 6.29
N GLU A 47 -16.49 -0.55 6.05
CA GLU A 47 -16.28 0.89 6.10
C GLU A 47 -16.01 1.38 7.54
N GLU A 48 -16.71 0.83 8.53
CA GLU A 48 -16.47 1.11 9.95
C GLU A 48 -15.06 0.66 10.38
N ASN A 49 -14.67 -0.58 10.06
CA ASN A 49 -13.32 -1.09 10.33
C ASN A 49 -12.25 -0.27 9.60
N HIS A 50 -12.52 0.20 8.37
CA HIS A 50 -11.58 1.05 7.63
C HIS A 50 -11.38 2.42 8.29
N LYS A 51 -12.44 2.98 8.88
CA LYS A 51 -12.35 4.23 9.66
C LYS A 51 -11.57 4.04 10.95
N GLU A 52 -11.85 2.97 11.70
CA GLU A 52 -11.09 2.64 12.92
C GLU A 52 -9.60 2.42 12.60
N LEU A 53 -9.29 1.62 11.57
CA LEU A 53 -7.91 1.40 11.11
C LEU A 53 -7.22 2.69 10.68
N LYS A 54 -7.92 3.61 10.01
CA LYS A 54 -7.35 4.92 9.65
C LYS A 54 -7.00 5.74 10.88
N GLU A 55 -7.87 5.76 11.89
CA GLU A 55 -7.62 6.48 13.13
C GLU A 55 -6.43 5.84 13.88
N ASP A 56 -6.37 4.52 13.97
CA ASP A 56 -5.24 3.81 14.58
C ASP A 56 -3.92 4.07 13.85
N ILE A 57 -3.94 4.10 12.51
CA ILE A 57 -2.75 4.44 11.70
C ILE A 57 -2.33 5.90 11.92
N LEU A 58 -3.28 6.83 12.06
CA LEU A 58 -2.98 8.22 12.42
C LEU A 58 -2.35 8.30 13.81
N GLN A 59 -2.85 7.53 14.78
CA GLN A 59 -2.24 7.44 16.11
C GLN A 59 -0.83 6.83 16.05
N ILE A 60 -0.59 5.80 15.23
CA ILE A 60 0.76 5.24 14.99
C ILE A 60 1.67 6.30 14.36
N SER A 61 1.18 7.11 13.43
CA SER A 61 1.96 8.21 12.85
C SER A 61 2.26 9.34 13.84
N ALA A 62 1.46 9.46 14.92
CA ALA A 62 1.69 10.38 16.03
C ALA A 62 2.63 9.81 17.11
N VAL A 63 2.85 8.48 17.13
CA VAL A 63 3.94 7.89 17.91
C VAL A 63 5.24 8.37 17.27
N GLN A 64 6.08 9.04 18.06
CA GLN A 64 7.46 9.30 17.68
C GLN A 64 8.13 7.94 17.46
N VAL A 65 8.21 7.50 16.20
CA VAL A 65 8.98 6.32 15.83
C VAL A 65 10.41 6.61 16.27
N GLU A 66 10.93 5.79 17.18
CA GLU A 66 12.30 5.94 17.64
C GLU A 66 13.24 5.90 16.44
N GLU A 67 14.25 6.78 16.46
CA GLU A 67 15.25 6.79 15.41
C GLU A 67 15.95 5.43 15.35
N GLN A 68 15.86 4.76 14.21
CA GLN A 68 16.44 3.45 14.02
C GLN A 68 17.95 3.58 13.90
N GLN A 69 18.66 2.94 14.82
CA GLN A 69 20.09 2.69 14.69
C GLN A 69 20.31 1.48 13.79
N VAL A 70 21.05 1.68 12.71
CA VAL A 70 21.49 0.61 11.82
C VAL A 70 22.95 0.27 12.09
N LEU A 71 23.35 -0.95 11.72
CA LEU A 71 24.73 -1.38 11.80
C LEU A 71 25.61 -0.43 10.96
N ILE A 72 26.64 0.12 11.58
CA ILE A 72 27.55 1.06 10.94
C ILE A 72 28.55 0.29 10.09
N ALA A 73 28.80 0.78 8.87
CA ALA A 73 29.80 0.23 7.98
C ALA A 73 31.20 0.21 8.64
N THR A 74 31.89 -0.92 8.52
CA THR A 74 33.23 -1.13 9.10
C THR A 74 34.33 -0.32 8.39
N SER A 75 34.05 0.15 7.18
CA SER A 75 34.97 1.00 6.39
C SER A 75 34.19 1.96 5.50
N THR A 76 34.83 3.07 5.12
CA THR A 76 34.23 4.07 4.24
C THR A 76 34.15 3.56 2.80
N VAL A 77 32.96 3.69 2.20
CA VAL A 77 32.72 3.35 0.79
C VAL A 77 32.45 4.63 0.01
N HIS A 78 33.32 4.97 -0.93
CA HIS A 78 33.15 6.12 -1.80
C HIS A 78 33.22 5.72 -3.28
N ARG A 79 32.06 5.47 -3.88
CA ARG A 79 31.91 5.08 -5.28
C ARG A 79 31.45 6.28 -6.11
N ARG A 80 32.10 6.52 -7.25
CA ARG A 80 31.74 7.63 -8.15
C ARG A 80 30.37 7.39 -8.79
N GLN A 81 29.58 8.46 -8.91
CA GLN A 81 28.31 8.45 -9.64
C GLN A 81 28.48 7.91 -11.07
N TYR A 82 27.64 6.94 -11.44
CA TYR A 82 27.55 6.44 -12.81
C TYR A 82 27.06 7.51 -13.77
N ARG A 83 27.41 7.35 -15.05
CA ARG A 83 26.87 8.19 -16.11
C ARG A 83 25.36 7.96 -16.22
N THR A 84 24.58 9.01 -15.99
CA THR A 84 23.12 8.97 -16.15
C THR A 84 22.73 9.16 -17.61
N THR A 85 21.75 8.40 -18.09
CA THR A 85 21.15 8.55 -19.43
C THR A 85 20.36 9.85 -19.51
N ARG A 86 20.33 10.49 -20.69
CA ARG A 86 19.68 11.81 -20.87
C ARG A 86 18.21 11.78 -20.45
N ASP A 87 17.51 10.72 -20.82
CA ASP A 87 16.07 10.54 -20.56
C ASP A 87 15.75 10.41 -19.06
N ALA A 88 16.68 9.88 -18.27
CA ALA A 88 16.51 9.74 -16.82
C ALA A 88 16.77 11.05 -16.06
N VAL A 89 17.48 12.01 -16.66
CA VAL A 89 17.96 13.21 -15.92
C VAL A 89 16.81 14.06 -15.39
N ILE A 90 15.81 14.37 -16.21
CA ILE A 90 14.71 15.25 -15.80
C ILE A 90 13.81 14.57 -14.75
N PRO A 91 13.32 13.33 -14.98
CA PRO A 91 12.48 12.64 -14.00
C PRO A 91 13.18 12.44 -12.66
N ILE A 92 14.44 11.97 -12.68
CA ILE A 92 15.19 11.73 -11.44
C ILE A 92 15.49 13.02 -10.70
N HIS A 93 15.79 14.11 -11.41
CA HIS A 93 15.98 15.40 -10.75
C HIS A 93 14.70 15.87 -10.05
N LYS A 94 13.54 15.69 -10.69
CA LYS A 94 12.23 16.01 -10.09
C LYS A 94 11.99 15.17 -8.83
N MET A 95 12.23 13.86 -8.89
CA MET A 95 12.06 12.97 -7.73
C MET A 95 12.95 13.38 -6.55
N ILE A 96 14.24 13.68 -6.79
CA ILE A 96 15.16 14.09 -5.71
C ILE A 96 14.69 15.40 -5.06
N ARG A 97 14.16 16.35 -5.85
CA ARG A 97 13.60 17.60 -5.31
C ARG A 97 12.35 17.37 -4.47
N GLU A 98 11.51 16.43 -4.87
CA GLU A 98 10.33 16.06 -4.11
C GLU A 98 10.71 15.42 -2.78
N LEU A 99 11.65 14.47 -2.77
CA LEU A 99 12.20 13.86 -1.56
C LEU A 99 12.86 14.92 -0.64
N GLU A 100 13.57 15.89 -1.21
CA GLU A 100 14.16 17.01 -0.48
C GLU A 100 13.07 17.88 0.18
N SER A 101 11.98 18.18 -0.54
CA SER A 101 10.86 18.97 -0.01
C SER A 101 10.05 18.26 1.07
N GLN A 102 10.02 16.92 1.02
CA GLN A 102 9.37 16.07 2.02
C GLN A 102 10.27 15.81 3.24
N GLY A 103 11.53 16.25 3.21
CA GLY A 103 12.49 15.99 4.28
C GLY A 103 13.03 14.56 4.33
N VAL A 104 12.76 13.74 3.31
CA VAL A 104 13.27 12.36 3.20
C VAL A 104 14.77 12.34 2.93
N VAL A 105 15.26 13.31 2.17
CA VAL A 105 16.69 13.51 1.94
C VAL A 105 17.07 14.97 2.17
N SER A 106 18.31 15.18 2.56
CA SER A 106 18.87 16.50 2.81
C SER A 106 20.24 16.63 2.16
N LYS A 107 20.66 17.84 1.82
CA LYS A 107 22.03 18.06 1.33
C LYS A 107 23.02 17.76 2.45
N THR A 108 24.08 17.05 2.12
CA THR A 108 25.09 16.63 3.09
C THR A 108 26.50 16.75 2.53
N HIS A 109 27.48 16.56 3.41
CA HIS A 109 28.87 16.36 3.05
C HIS A 109 29.38 15.11 3.78
N SER A 110 29.37 13.97 3.09
CA SER A 110 29.71 12.67 3.66
C SER A 110 30.99 12.12 3.04
N PRO A 111 31.85 11.45 3.83
CA PRO A 111 32.96 10.67 3.27
C PRO A 111 32.48 9.43 2.49
N PHE A 112 31.23 9.01 2.70
CA PHE A 112 30.61 7.93 1.94
C PHE A 112 29.97 8.45 0.65
N ASN A 113 29.89 7.59 -0.36
CA ASN A 113 29.07 7.85 -1.53
C ASN A 113 28.68 6.55 -2.23
N SER A 114 27.38 6.33 -2.39
CA SER A 114 26.82 5.31 -3.29
C SER A 114 26.29 5.96 -4.58
N PRO A 115 26.49 5.35 -5.75
CA PRO A 115 26.00 5.91 -6.99
C PRO A 115 24.50 5.61 -7.13
N ILE A 116 23.76 6.56 -7.69
CA ILE A 116 22.40 6.31 -8.11
C ILE A 116 22.37 5.52 -9.42
N TRP A 117 21.35 4.69 -9.56
CA TRP A 117 21.07 3.85 -10.72
C TRP A 117 19.59 4.01 -11.11
N PRO A 118 19.25 4.95 -12.00
CA PRO A 118 17.87 5.09 -12.46
C PRO A 118 17.42 3.85 -13.23
N VAL A 119 16.28 3.27 -12.83
CA VAL A 119 15.68 2.08 -13.47
C VAL A 119 14.29 2.43 -13.97
N ARG A 120 13.85 1.80 -15.07
CA ARG A 120 12.46 1.86 -15.51
C ARG A 120 11.66 0.72 -14.90
N ASN A 121 10.48 1.04 -14.39
CA ASN A 121 9.51 0.03 -13.98
C ASN A 121 8.83 -0.59 -15.21
N SER A 122 8.05 -1.66 -15.00
CA SER A 122 7.19 -2.27 -16.02
C SER A 122 6.26 -1.25 -16.70
N ASP A 123 5.83 -0.25 -15.94
CA ASP A 123 4.88 0.78 -16.37
C ASP A 123 5.56 1.89 -17.20
N GLY A 124 6.88 1.82 -17.40
CA GLY A 124 7.67 2.80 -18.14
C GLY A 124 8.15 3.99 -17.32
N GLU A 125 7.63 4.16 -16.10
CA GLU A 125 8.04 5.21 -15.15
C GLU A 125 9.47 5.00 -14.62
N TRP A 126 10.15 6.11 -14.34
CA TRP A 126 11.49 6.08 -13.76
C TRP A 126 11.43 5.91 -12.24
N ARG A 127 12.33 5.09 -11.71
CA ARG A 127 12.56 4.90 -10.28
C ARG A 127 13.99 5.29 -9.94
N LEU A 128 14.14 6.12 -8.91
CA LEU A 128 15.43 6.36 -8.27
C LEU A 128 15.83 5.12 -7.46
N THR A 129 16.92 4.47 -7.83
CA THR A 129 17.54 3.45 -6.99
C THR A 129 18.96 3.87 -6.64
N VAL A 130 19.43 3.49 -5.45
CA VAL A 130 20.80 3.77 -4.99
C VAL A 130 21.51 2.43 -4.84
N ASP A 131 22.70 2.31 -5.42
CA ASP A 131 23.47 1.08 -5.37
C ASP A 131 24.27 1.00 -4.06
N TYR A 132 23.67 0.35 -3.06
CA TYR A 132 24.29 0.10 -1.76
C TYR A 132 25.09 -1.21 -1.70
N ARG A 133 25.34 -1.92 -2.81
CA ARG A 133 26.04 -3.22 -2.75
C ARG A 133 27.39 -3.15 -2.06
N ALA A 134 28.22 -2.17 -2.43
CA ALA A 134 29.53 -1.97 -1.81
C ALA A 134 29.43 -1.55 -0.34
N LEU A 135 28.38 -0.82 0.04
CA LEU A 135 28.11 -0.46 1.45
C LEU A 135 27.69 -1.70 2.25
N ASN A 136 26.81 -2.53 1.69
CA ASN A 136 26.32 -3.74 2.31
C ASN A 136 27.44 -4.77 2.54
N GLU A 137 28.42 -4.86 1.65
CA GLU A 137 29.61 -5.73 1.80
C GLU A 137 30.45 -5.40 3.04
N VAL A 138 30.52 -4.12 3.41
CA VAL A 138 31.31 -3.65 4.57
C VAL A 138 30.45 -3.44 5.82
N THR A 139 29.14 -3.64 5.72
CA THR A 139 28.20 -3.53 6.83
C THR A 139 28.07 -4.90 7.49
N PRO A 140 28.23 -5.02 8.81
CA PRO A 140 28.05 -6.30 9.49
C PRO A 140 26.66 -6.88 9.18
N PRO A 141 26.55 -8.21 8.97
CA PRO A 141 25.26 -8.83 8.69
C PRO A 141 24.34 -8.68 9.89
N LEU A 142 23.09 -8.28 9.64
CA LEU A 142 22.03 -8.32 10.62
C LEU A 142 21.37 -9.71 10.58
N SER A 143 21.12 -10.30 11.75
CA SER A 143 20.32 -11.53 11.82
C SER A 143 18.93 -11.24 11.26
N ALA A 144 18.46 -12.09 10.33
CA ALA A 144 17.12 -11.94 9.78
C ALA A 144 16.09 -12.10 10.91
N ALA A 145 15.35 -11.02 11.17
CA ALA A 145 14.20 -11.02 12.08
C ALA A 145 12.87 -11.28 11.34
N VAL A 146 12.92 -11.54 10.03
CA VAL A 146 11.75 -11.81 9.21
C VAL A 146 11.31 -13.26 9.47
N PRO A 147 10.08 -13.48 9.99
CA PRO A 147 9.58 -14.82 10.26
C PRO A 147 9.48 -15.67 8.99
N ASP A 148 9.52 -16.99 9.15
CA ASP A 148 9.33 -17.90 8.02
C ASP A 148 7.90 -17.80 7.46
N MET A 149 7.77 -17.84 6.13
CA MET A 149 6.47 -17.67 5.48
C MET A 149 5.49 -18.80 5.82
N LEU A 150 5.97 -20.03 5.99
CA LEU A 150 5.13 -21.16 6.36
C LEU A 150 4.65 -21.04 7.81
N GLU A 151 5.51 -20.53 8.70
CA GLU A 151 5.12 -20.23 10.08
C GLU A 151 4.01 -19.18 10.12
N LEU A 152 4.16 -18.07 9.40
CA LEU A 152 3.13 -17.03 9.30
C LEU A 152 1.82 -17.56 8.72
N GLN A 153 1.89 -18.40 7.69
CA GLN A 153 0.71 -19.02 7.09
C GLN A 153 0.00 -19.95 8.08
N TYR A 154 0.75 -20.80 8.78
CA TYR A 154 0.19 -21.69 9.79
C TYR A 154 -0.50 -20.91 10.91
N GLU A 155 0.12 -19.83 11.41
CA GLU A 155 -0.49 -18.96 12.41
C GLU A 155 -1.81 -18.35 11.90
N LEU A 156 -1.84 -17.86 10.66
CA LEU A 156 -3.04 -17.29 10.03
C LEU A 156 -4.18 -18.31 9.90
N GLU A 157 -3.87 -19.54 9.48
CA GLU A 157 -4.83 -20.64 9.33
C GLU A 157 -5.34 -21.12 10.70
N SER A 158 -4.47 -21.15 11.71
CA SER A 158 -4.82 -21.59 13.07
C SER A 158 -5.86 -20.71 13.75
N LYS A 159 -5.96 -19.43 13.37
CA LYS A 159 -6.91 -18.46 13.92
C LYS A 159 -8.37 -18.70 13.50
N ALA A 160 -8.61 -19.63 12.55
CA ALA A 160 -9.95 -20.02 12.07
C ALA A 160 -10.87 -18.82 11.75
N ALA A 161 -10.29 -17.73 11.26
CA ALA A 161 -11.02 -16.49 11.02
C ALA A 161 -11.93 -16.64 9.80
N LYS A 162 -13.15 -16.10 9.90
CA LYS A 162 -14.10 -16.12 8.78
C LYS A 162 -13.73 -15.14 7.66
N TRP A 163 -12.98 -14.09 7.99
CA TRP A 163 -12.62 -13.00 7.10
C TRP A 163 -11.19 -12.55 7.36
N TYR A 164 -10.49 -12.18 6.30
CA TYR A 164 -9.13 -11.63 6.35
C TYR A 164 -9.10 -10.29 5.61
N ALA A 165 -8.31 -9.36 6.10
CA ALA A 165 -8.02 -8.09 5.45
C ALA A 165 -6.50 -7.97 5.26
N THR A 166 -6.09 -7.32 4.18
CA THR A 166 -4.67 -7.02 3.90
C THR A 166 -4.50 -5.52 3.84
N ILE A 167 -3.44 -5.04 4.48
CA ILE A 167 -3.08 -3.62 4.50
C ILE A 167 -1.66 -3.53 3.95
N ASP A 168 -1.48 -2.75 2.90
CA ASP A 168 -0.16 -2.45 2.34
C ASP A 168 0.27 -1.05 2.79
N ILE A 169 1.42 -0.95 3.45
CA ILE A 169 1.97 0.32 3.92
C ILE A 169 2.88 0.87 2.82
N ALA A 170 2.34 1.78 2.01
CA ALA A 170 3.10 2.47 0.98
C ALA A 170 4.28 3.25 1.60
N ASN A 171 5.46 3.13 0.99
CA ASN A 171 6.67 3.85 1.40
C ASN A 171 7.08 3.64 2.87
N ALA A 172 6.76 2.48 3.47
CA ALA A 172 7.03 2.19 4.88
C ALA A 172 8.46 2.50 5.33
N PHE A 173 9.46 2.30 4.46
CA PHE A 173 10.86 2.62 4.77
C PHE A 173 11.12 4.09 5.09
N PHE A 174 10.42 5.04 4.43
CA PHE A 174 10.58 6.47 4.69
C PHE A 174 9.87 6.93 5.96
N SER A 175 8.96 6.10 6.49
CA SER A 175 8.26 6.37 7.75
C SER A 175 9.10 6.04 8.99
N ILE A 176 10.25 5.37 8.82
CA ILE A 176 11.16 5.01 9.91
C ILE A 176 12.36 5.98 9.87
N PRO A 177 12.46 6.92 10.82
CA PRO A 177 13.58 7.86 10.85
C PRO A 177 14.89 7.13 11.17
N LEU A 178 15.98 7.52 10.49
CA LEU A 178 17.33 7.03 10.79
C LEU A 178 18.00 7.89 11.85
N ALA A 179 18.73 7.25 12.76
CA ALA A 179 19.58 7.95 13.71
C ALA A 179 20.61 8.83 12.99
N ALA A 180 20.85 10.04 13.51
CA ALA A 180 21.69 11.05 12.85
C ALA A 180 23.11 10.54 12.52
N GLU A 181 23.69 9.72 13.39
CA GLU A 181 24.99 9.08 13.21
C GLU A 181 25.04 8.09 12.05
N CYS A 182 23.91 7.48 11.67
CA CYS A 182 23.83 6.51 10.60
C CYS A 182 23.68 7.16 9.22
N ARG A 183 23.05 8.33 9.14
CA ARG A 183 22.69 9.00 7.86
C ARG A 183 23.88 9.15 6.88
N PRO A 184 25.10 9.54 7.31
CA PRO A 184 26.20 9.76 6.38
C PRO A 184 26.53 8.56 5.50
N GLN A 185 26.38 7.32 5.98
CA GLN A 185 26.75 6.13 5.23
C GLN A 185 25.86 5.87 4.00
N PHE A 186 24.67 6.47 3.99
CA PHE A 186 23.69 6.37 2.90
C PHE A 186 23.79 7.50 1.88
N ALA A 187 24.86 8.31 1.93
CA ALA A 187 25.01 9.43 1.03
C ALA A 187 25.13 8.99 -0.44
N PHE A 188 24.51 9.77 -1.34
CA PHE A 188 24.63 9.61 -2.79
C PHE A 188 24.84 10.96 -3.48
N THR A 189 25.41 10.94 -4.68
CA THR A 189 25.71 12.16 -5.45
C THR A 189 24.74 12.33 -6.62
N TRP A 190 24.14 13.52 -6.72
CA TRP A 190 23.38 13.94 -7.88
C TRP A 190 23.83 15.32 -8.37
N ARG A 191 24.21 15.42 -9.65
CA ARG A 191 24.66 16.68 -10.29
C ARG A 191 25.73 17.45 -9.50
N GLY A 192 26.65 16.72 -8.87
CA GLY A 192 27.75 17.30 -8.08
C GLY A 192 27.38 17.72 -6.66
N MET A 193 26.15 17.45 -6.22
CA MET A 193 25.70 17.67 -4.85
C MET A 193 25.50 16.31 -4.16
N GLN A 194 25.92 16.20 -2.90
CA GLN A 194 25.63 15.02 -2.08
C GLN A 194 24.32 15.19 -1.30
N TYR A 195 23.60 14.08 -1.16
CA TYR A 195 22.35 13.97 -0.42
C TYR A 195 22.40 12.76 0.50
N ALA A 196 21.78 12.85 1.68
CA ALA A 196 21.55 11.75 2.61
C ALA A 196 20.26 11.97 3.42
#